data_AF-A0A847UC25-F1
#
_entry.id   AF-A0A847UC25-F1
#
_cell.length_a   1.000
_cell.length_b   1.000
_cell.length_c   1.000
_cell.angle_alpha   90.00
_cell.angle_beta   90.00
_cell.angle_gamma   90.00
#
_symmetry.space_group_name_H-M   'P 1'
#
loop_
_entity.id
_entity.type
_entity.pdbx_description
1 polymer ?
#
loop_
_entity_poly.entity_id
_entity_poly.type
_entity_poly.pdbx_seq_one_letter_code
_entity_poly.pdbx_strand_id
1 'polypeptide(L)'
;MHLEIHPNAVRLLAQIDDLRQRVGDLLEEQAHLRSHAIPVLMAIYEKEIGAYEYALLAVRVEANELKFRVESLMQIINRGGRVEAVDLERIDAEVHELQSVWEREMADKARQVDAAQEFLKEIKYLSQDQELQMKKLYRALCFLLHPDMNGDMALRETYWDHVQAAYGAGDLVALGALWIAARDGRGVIVDERSSLDALTAERDRLEQLVLEHTRRIGQTRKNPPLCLERELRDPAWIAAKQEELRSAQAAMRARRDELRALCHQLMAQGAVQVH
;
A
#
# COMPACT_ATOMS: atom_id res chain seq x y z
N MET A 1 5.14 20.32 56.11
CA MET A 1 4.14 19.25 55.86
C MET A 1 4.53 18.59 54.54
N HIS A 2 5.36 17.55 54.58
CA HIS A 2 5.72 16.80 53.38
C HIS A 2 4.53 15.92 53.00
N LEU A 3 3.88 16.20 51.88
CA LEU A 3 2.94 15.26 51.27
C LEU A 3 3.79 14.14 50.67
N GLU A 4 3.97 13.06 51.42
CA GLU A 4 4.46 11.81 50.88
C GLU A 4 3.42 11.29 49.87
N ILE A 5 3.79 11.27 48.60
CA ILE A 5 2.98 10.67 47.55
C ILE A 5 2.83 9.18 47.89
N HIS A 6 1.59 8.71 48.04
CA HIS A 6 1.32 7.32 48.39
C HIS A 6 2.04 6.35 47.43
N PRO A 7 2.74 5.29 47.90
CA PRO A 7 3.55 4.41 47.06
C PRO A 7 2.83 3.84 45.81
N ASN A 8 1.53 3.58 45.94
CA ASN A 8 0.70 3.14 44.81
C ASN A 8 0.55 4.20 43.71
N ALA A 9 0.48 5.50 44.05
CA ALA A 9 0.41 6.57 43.07
C ALA A 9 1.73 6.70 42.29
N VAL A 10 2.88 6.57 42.97
CA VAL A 10 4.20 6.55 42.33
C VAL A 10 4.30 5.40 41.32
N ARG A 11 3.85 4.20 41.70
CA ARG A 11 3.85 3.04 40.80
C ARG A 11 2.95 3.26 39.59
N LEU A 12 1.75 3.80 39.78
CA LEU A 12 0.81 4.07 38.68
C LEU A 12 1.36 5.12 37.71
N LEU A 13 1.98 6.20 38.21
CA LEU A 13 2.60 7.22 37.36
C LEU A 13 3.73 6.63 36.50
N ALA A 14 4.58 5.79 37.09
CA ALA A 14 5.64 5.11 36.34
C ALA A 14 5.08 4.18 35.24
N GLN A 15 3.96 3.48 35.52
CA GLN A 15 3.28 2.65 34.52
C GLN A 15 2.67 3.49 33.39
N ILE A 16 2.01 4.61 33.73
CA ILE A 16 1.44 5.55 32.75
C ILE A 16 2.54 6.10 31.84
N ASP A 17 3.69 6.48 32.41
CA ASP A 17 4.81 7.03 31.64
C ASP A 17 5.39 5.97 30.67
N ASP A 18 5.56 4.73 31.11
CA ASP A 18 6.00 3.62 30.24
C ASP A 18 4.99 3.36 29.10
N LEU A 19 3.70 3.31 29.43
CA LEU A 19 2.64 3.12 28.45
C LEU A 19 2.56 4.28 27.45
N ARG A 20 2.75 5.53 27.90
CA ARG A 20 2.84 6.70 27.02
C ARG A 20 4.02 6.59 26.06
N GLN A 21 5.21 6.19 26.53
CA GLN A 21 6.34 5.94 25.62
C GLN A 21 5.97 4.87 24.58
N ARG A 22 5.36 3.78 25.02
CA ARG A 22 4.97 2.68 24.13
C ARG A 22 3.92 3.07 23.09
N VAL A 23 2.89 3.83 23.46
CA VAL A 23 1.92 4.37 22.49
C VAL A 23 2.63 5.30 21.51
N GLY A 24 3.58 6.11 21.97
CA GLY A 24 4.36 7.01 21.12
C GLY A 24 5.18 6.25 20.08
N ASP A 25 5.85 5.19 20.51
CA ASP A 25 6.61 4.29 19.62
C ASP A 25 5.71 3.61 18.58
N LEU A 26 4.52 3.14 18.99
CA LEU A 26 3.57 2.50 18.07
C LEU A 26 2.99 3.49 17.04
N LEU A 27 2.69 4.73 17.45
CA LEU A 27 2.24 5.79 16.54
C LEU A 27 3.32 6.17 15.53
N GLU A 28 4.58 6.25 15.97
CA GLU A 28 5.72 6.46 15.08
C GLU A 28 5.90 5.29 14.12
N GLU A 29 5.86 4.04 14.60
CA GLU A 29 5.97 2.85 13.74
C GLU A 29 4.86 2.85 12.67
N GLN A 30 3.61 3.16 13.03
CA GLN A 30 2.52 3.28 12.06
C GLN A 30 2.80 4.34 10.99
N ALA A 31 3.31 5.50 11.38
CA ALA A 31 3.68 6.57 10.46
C ALA A 31 4.84 6.15 9.56
N HIS A 32 5.85 5.48 10.12
CA HIS A 32 7.00 5.00 9.38
C HIS A 32 6.62 3.93 8.36
N LEU A 33 5.78 2.96 8.76
CA LEU A 33 5.25 1.96 7.85
C LEU A 33 4.51 2.61 6.68
N ARG A 34 3.63 3.57 6.96
CA ARG A 34 2.82 4.26 5.94
C ARG A 34 3.65 5.10 4.98
N SER A 35 4.56 5.92 5.50
CA SER A 35 5.21 6.97 4.72
C SER A 35 6.57 6.57 4.14
N HIS A 36 7.22 5.54 4.69
CA HIS A 36 8.56 5.13 4.25
C HIS A 36 8.61 3.66 3.86
N ALA A 37 8.23 2.74 4.74
CA ALA A 37 8.45 1.32 4.47
C ALA A 37 7.56 0.78 3.34
N ILE A 38 6.25 1.04 3.38
CA ILE A 38 5.30 0.56 2.36
C ILE A 38 5.62 1.15 0.98
N PRO A 39 5.80 2.47 0.79
CA PRO A 39 6.13 3.03 -0.52
C PRO A 39 7.41 2.46 -1.11
N VAL A 40 8.47 2.31 -0.28
CA VAL A 40 9.74 1.73 -0.73
C VAL A 40 9.58 0.27 -1.13
N LEU A 41 8.95 -0.55 -0.30
CA LEU A 41 8.75 -1.97 -0.61
C LEU A 41 7.85 -2.17 -1.84
N MET A 42 6.82 -1.33 -1.99
CA MET A 42 5.97 -1.35 -3.18
C MET A 42 6.78 -1.00 -4.43
N ALA A 43 7.60 0.04 -4.36
CA ALA A 43 8.41 0.44 -5.50
C ALA A 43 9.46 -0.62 -5.88
N ILE A 44 10.07 -1.29 -4.88
CA ILE A 44 10.94 -2.45 -5.11
C ILE A 44 10.16 -3.59 -5.77
N TYR A 45 8.98 -3.93 -5.26
CA TYR A 45 8.12 -4.95 -5.86
C TYR A 45 7.80 -4.64 -7.33
N GLU A 46 7.32 -3.44 -7.62
CA GLU A 46 6.93 -3.05 -8.99
C GLU A 46 8.14 -3.00 -9.94
N LYS A 47 9.30 -2.58 -9.45
CA LYS A 47 10.54 -2.60 -10.24
C LYS A 47 11.00 -4.03 -10.55
N GLU A 48 11.06 -4.90 -9.54
CA GLU A 48 11.66 -6.22 -9.68
C GLU A 48 10.68 -7.26 -10.27
N ILE A 49 9.36 -7.08 -10.06
CA ILE A 49 8.31 -8.05 -10.42
C ILE A 49 7.27 -7.42 -11.35
N GLY A 50 6.86 -6.17 -11.09
CA GLY A 50 5.77 -5.51 -11.80
C GLY A 50 5.93 -5.44 -13.32
N ALA A 51 7.15 -5.25 -13.82
CA ALA A 51 7.44 -5.27 -15.26
C ALA A 51 7.11 -6.63 -15.92
N TYR A 52 7.36 -7.75 -15.22
CA TYR A 52 7.04 -9.08 -15.71
C TYR A 52 5.53 -9.37 -15.62
N GLU A 53 4.86 -8.90 -14.57
CA GLU A 53 3.40 -8.96 -14.45
C GLU A 53 2.71 -8.18 -15.57
N TYR A 54 3.19 -6.97 -15.87
CA TYR A 54 2.73 -6.17 -16.99
C TYR A 54 2.91 -6.91 -18.32
N ALA A 55 4.10 -7.47 -18.56
CA ALA A 55 4.39 -8.20 -19.78
C ALA A 55 3.54 -9.48 -19.94
N LEU A 56 3.16 -10.13 -18.84
CA LEU A 56 2.21 -11.23 -18.82
C LEU A 56 0.77 -10.74 -19.09
N LEU A 57 0.35 -9.66 -18.45
CA LEU A 57 -0.97 -9.05 -18.65
C LEU A 57 -1.19 -8.66 -20.11
N ALA A 58 -0.19 -8.05 -20.76
CA ALA A 58 -0.25 -7.69 -22.17
C ALA A 58 -0.62 -8.89 -23.07
N VAL A 59 0.04 -10.03 -22.86
CA VAL A 59 -0.22 -11.25 -23.64
C VAL A 59 -1.59 -11.84 -23.28
N ARG A 60 -2.02 -11.75 -22.02
CA ARG A 60 -3.34 -12.23 -21.58
C ARG A 60 -4.46 -11.45 -22.24
N VAL A 61 -4.32 -10.13 -22.40
CA VAL A 61 -5.29 -9.30 -23.11
C VAL A 61 -5.45 -9.77 -24.55
N GLU A 62 -4.34 -9.93 -25.28
CA GLU A 62 -4.35 -10.45 -26.66
C GLU A 62 -4.99 -11.85 -26.73
N ALA A 63 -4.67 -12.73 -25.78
CA ALA A 63 -5.22 -14.09 -25.74
C ALA A 63 -6.73 -14.10 -25.45
N ASN A 64 -7.20 -13.22 -24.56
CA ASN A 64 -8.60 -13.12 -24.19
C ASN A 64 -9.46 -12.60 -25.35
N GLU A 65 -8.96 -11.62 -26.10
CA GLU A 65 -9.61 -11.16 -27.33
C GLU A 65 -9.81 -12.32 -28.31
N LEU A 66 -8.74 -13.05 -28.61
CA LEU A 66 -8.81 -14.19 -29.54
C LEU A 66 -9.70 -15.31 -29.02
N LYS A 67 -9.66 -15.58 -27.72
CA LYS A 67 -10.53 -16.56 -27.09
C LYS A 67 -12.01 -16.20 -27.28
N PHE A 68 -12.36 -14.94 -27.01
CA PHE A 68 -13.71 -14.45 -27.19
C PHE A 68 -14.18 -14.59 -28.65
N ARG A 69 -13.33 -14.22 -29.61
CA ARG A 69 -13.62 -14.40 -31.04
C ARG A 69 -13.85 -15.86 -31.40
N VAL A 70 -12.97 -16.76 -30.98
CA VAL A 70 -13.09 -18.21 -31.21
C VAL A 70 -14.40 -18.76 -30.63
N GLU A 71 -14.72 -18.43 -29.38
CA GLU A 71 -15.94 -18.90 -28.71
C GLU A 71 -17.21 -18.43 -29.45
N SER A 72 -17.24 -17.17 -29.87
CA SER A 72 -18.34 -16.60 -30.64
C SER A 72 -18.51 -17.27 -32.02
N LEU A 73 -17.41 -17.50 -32.75
CA LEU A 73 -17.46 -18.17 -34.05
C LEU A 73 -17.90 -19.64 -33.92
N MET A 74 -17.35 -20.36 -32.94
CA MET A 74 -17.75 -21.73 -32.66
C MET A 74 -19.23 -21.84 -32.29
N GLN A 75 -19.78 -20.87 -31.55
CA GLN A 75 -21.19 -20.85 -31.19
C GLN A 75 -22.10 -20.76 -32.43
N ILE A 76 -21.70 -19.99 -33.45
CA ILE A 76 -22.44 -19.89 -34.72
C ILE A 76 -22.35 -21.21 -35.48
N ILE A 77 -21.12 -21.71 -35.69
CA ILE A 77 -20.85 -22.92 -36.48
C ILE A 77 -21.51 -24.16 -35.86
N ASN A 78 -21.42 -24.33 -34.54
CA ASN A 78 -22.00 -25.48 -33.83
C ASN A 78 -23.53 -25.50 -33.86
N ARG A 79 -24.19 -24.36 -34.11
CA ARG A 79 -25.64 -24.28 -34.33
C ARG A 79 -26.03 -24.58 -35.79
N GLY A 80 -25.07 -24.93 -36.64
CA GLY A 80 -25.27 -25.12 -38.08
C GLY A 80 -25.34 -23.82 -38.87
N GLY A 81 -25.01 -22.68 -38.25
CA GLY A 81 -24.99 -21.38 -38.91
C GLY A 81 -23.74 -21.18 -39.76
N ARG A 82 -23.81 -20.23 -40.69
CA ARG A 82 -22.65 -19.70 -41.43
C ARG A 82 -22.24 -18.38 -40.81
N VAL A 83 -20.94 -18.08 -40.83
CA VAL A 83 -20.43 -16.81 -40.31
C VAL A 83 -20.66 -15.74 -41.37
N GLU A 84 -21.54 -14.79 -41.09
CA GLU A 84 -21.83 -13.68 -42.00
C GLU A 84 -21.08 -12.40 -41.59
N ALA A 85 -21.03 -11.41 -42.49
CA ALA A 85 -20.38 -10.13 -42.20
C ALA A 85 -20.97 -9.44 -40.97
N VAL A 86 -22.29 -9.50 -40.79
CA VAL A 86 -22.99 -8.94 -39.63
C VAL A 86 -22.58 -9.60 -38.31
N ASP A 87 -22.23 -10.90 -38.33
CA ASP A 87 -21.74 -11.60 -37.14
C ASP A 87 -20.35 -11.10 -36.74
N LEU A 88 -19.48 -10.87 -37.72
CA LEU A 88 -18.13 -10.34 -37.49
C LEU A 88 -18.19 -8.92 -36.93
N GLU A 89 -19.04 -8.06 -37.51
CA GLU A 89 -19.26 -6.70 -37.00
C GLU A 89 -19.74 -6.70 -35.55
N ARG A 90 -20.68 -7.59 -35.20
CA ARG A 90 -21.16 -7.74 -33.81
C ARG A 90 -20.04 -8.21 -32.88
N ILE A 91 -19.28 -9.22 -33.28
CA ILE A 91 -18.17 -9.76 -32.48
C ILE A 91 -17.10 -8.67 -32.27
N ASP A 92 -16.77 -7.90 -33.29
CA ASP A 92 -15.78 -6.82 -33.19
C ASP A 92 -16.27 -5.69 -32.27
N ALA A 93 -17.56 -5.34 -32.32
CA ALA A 93 -18.14 -4.38 -31.38
C ALA A 93 -18.06 -4.88 -29.93
N GLU A 94 -18.37 -6.16 -29.67
CA GLU A 94 -18.26 -6.75 -28.34
C GLU A 94 -16.80 -6.81 -27.84
N VAL A 95 -15.85 -7.13 -28.72
CA VAL A 95 -14.41 -7.07 -28.43
C VAL A 95 -13.99 -5.65 -28.06
N HIS A 96 -14.42 -4.64 -28.82
CA HIS A 96 -14.08 -3.25 -28.57
C HIS A 96 -14.55 -2.78 -27.18
N GLU A 97 -15.75 -3.16 -26.76
CA GLU A 97 -16.24 -2.84 -25.41
C GLU A 97 -15.35 -3.47 -24.31
N LEU A 98 -14.92 -4.71 -24.50
CA LEU A 98 -14.00 -5.40 -23.58
C LEU A 98 -12.60 -4.78 -23.57
N GLN A 99 -12.10 -4.34 -24.74
CA GLN A 99 -10.79 -3.69 -24.88
C GLN A 99 -10.67 -2.46 -23.98
N SER A 100 -11.74 -1.66 -23.84
CA SER A 100 -11.73 -0.48 -22.96
C SER A 100 -11.45 -0.79 -21.48
N VAL A 101 -11.81 -1.99 -21.01
CA VAL A 101 -11.53 -2.45 -19.63
C VAL A 101 -10.07 -2.88 -19.52
N TRP A 102 -9.61 -3.65 -20.50
CA TRP A 102 -8.22 -4.16 -20.55
C TRP A 102 -7.20 -3.04 -20.72
N GLU A 103 -7.49 -2.03 -21.55
CA GLU A 103 -6.64 -0.86 -21.73
C GLU A 103 -6.46 -0.07 -20.44
N ARG A 104 -7.52 0.08 -19.66
CA ARG A 104 -7.45 0.73 -18.34
C ARG A 104 -6.55 -0.04 -17.39
N GLU A 105 -6.75 -1.35 -17.28
CA GLU A 105 -5.93 -2.23 -16.43
C GLU A 105 -4.44 -2.18 -16.85
N MET A 106 -4.17 -2.25 -18.15
CA MET A 106 -2.82 -2.13 -18.71
C MET A 106 -2.18 -0.77 -18.42
N ALA A 107 -2.94 0.32 -18.61
CA ALA A 107 -2.45 1.66 -18.35
C ALA A 107 -2.19 1.90 -16.86
N ASP A 108 -3.03 1.37 -15.98
CA ASP A 108 -2.80 1.41 -14.52
C ASP A 108 -1.52 0.69 -14.15
N LYS A 109 -1.32 -0.54 -14.64
CA LYS A 109 -0.12 -1.32 -14.33
C LYS A 109 1.15 -0.68 -14.90
N ALA A 110 1.10 -0.14 -16.12
CA ALA A 110 2.22 0.61 -16.70
C ALA A 110 2.59 1.82 -15.84
N ARG A 111 1.59 2.63 -15.45
CA ARG A 111 1.80 3.78 -14.55
C ARG A 111 2.41 3.38 -13.21
N GLN A 112 1.99 2.27 -12.63
CA GLN A 112 2.55 1.77 -11.36
C GLN A 112 4.04 1.41 -11.50
N VAL A 113 4.41 0.70 -12.56
CA VAL A 113 5.81 0.33 -12.83
C VAL A 113 6.66 1.58 -13.08
N ASP A 114 6.19 2.52 -13.90
CA ASP A 114 6.92 3.74 -14.23
C ASP A 114 7.09 4.64 -12.99
N ALA A 115 6.01 4.84 -12.22
CA ALA A 115 6.06 5.64 -10.99
C ALA A 115 6.98 5.02 -9.93
N ALA A 116 7.00 3.68 -9.81
CA ALA A 116 7.89 2.99 -8.90
C ALA A 116 9.37 3.18 -9.27
N GLN A 117 9.69 3.07 -10.56
CA GLN A 117 11.06 3.31 -11.03
C GLN A 117 11.50 4.75 -10.80
N GLU A 118 10.64 5.72 -11.05
CA GLU A 118 10.96 7.13 -10.82
C GLU A 118 11.13 7.44 -9.33
N PHE A 119 10.23 6.92 -8.49
CA PHE A 119 10.33 7.04 -7.04
C PHE A 119 11.66 6.51 -6.50
N LEU A 120 12.13 5.35 -6.97
CA LEU A 120 13.40 4.77 -6.54
C LEU A 120 14.64 5.54 -7.00
N LYS A 121 14.55 6.35 -8.07
CA LYS A 121 15.66 7.22 -8.48
C LYS A 121 15.75 8.47 -7.60
N GLU A 122 14.60 9.02 -7.23
CA GLU A 122 14.51 10.28 -6.49
C GLU A 122 14.61 10.11 -4.98
N ILE A 123 14.37 8.90 -4.46
CA ILE A 123 14.38 8.66 -3.02
C ILE A 123 15.76 8.93 -2.42
N LYS A 124 15.76 9.75 -1.35
CA LYS A 124 16.93 10.05 -0.54
C LYS A 124 16.82 9.30 0.77
N TYR A 125 17.82 8.49 1.07
CA TYR A 125 17.90 7.80 2.35
C TYR A 125 18.50 8.72 3.41
N LEU A 126 17.83 8.79 4.56
CA LEU A 126 18.38 9.44 5.74
C LEU A 126 19.54 8.58 6.28
N SER A 127 20.54 9.24 6.85
CA SER A 127 21.53 8.55 7.68
C SER A 127 20.87 8.00 8.95
N GLN A 128 21.51 7.03 9.59
CA GLN A 128 21.01 6.41 10.82
C GLN A 128 20.74 7.44 11.93
N ASP A 129 21.63 8.43 12.09
CA ASP A 129 21.48 9.50 13.08
C ASP A 129 20.28 10.40 12.76
N GLN A 130 20.11 10.74 11.48
CA GLN A 130 18.97 11.54 11.00
C GLN A 130 17.65 10.80 11.20
N GLU A 131 17.60 9.50 10.91
CA GLU A 131 16.41 8.68 11.14
C GLU A 131 16.07 8.61 12.63
N LEU A 132 17.06 8.40 13.49
CA LEU A 132 16.86 8.39 14.94
C LEU A 132 16.32 9.73 15.45
N GLN A 133 16.85 10.85 14.94
CA GLN A 133 16.37 12.18 15.28
C GLN A 133 14.93 12.42 14.78
N MET A 134 14.62 11.97 13.57
CA MET A 134 13.29 12.08 12.98
C MET A 134 12.24 11.37 13.84
N LYS A 135 12.51 10.13 14.23
CA LYS A 135 11.63 9.33 15.10
C LYS A 135 11.46 9.97 16.48
N LYS A 136 12.52 10.55 17.04
CA LYS A 136 12.44 11.28 18.32
C LYS A 136 11.55 12.52 18.21
N LEU A 137 11.73 13.35 17.18
CA LEU A 137 10.93 14.56 16.97
C LEU A 137 9.46 14.21 16.72
N TYR A 138 9.19 13.19 15.90
CA TYR A 138 7.83 12.77 15.61
C TYR A 138 7.10 12.27 16.87
N ARG A 139 7.75 11.45 17.71
CA ARG A 139 7.17 11.03 19.01
C ARG A 139 6.88 12.22 19.91
N ALA A 140 7.81 13.18 19.99
CA ALA A 140 7.58 14.41 20.76
C ALA A 140 6.36 15.20 20.25
N LEU A 141 6.18 15.29 18.93
CA LEU A 141 5.01 15.90 18.31
C LEU A 141 3.73 15.10 18.57
N CYS A 142 3.78 13.76 18.58
CA CYS A 142 2.64 12.93 19.00
C CYS A 142 2.20 13.24 20.43
N PHE A 143 3.13 13.39 21.37
CA PHE A 143 2.80 13.79 22.75
C PHE A 143 2.19 15.19 22.86
N LEU A 144 2.47 16.07 21.90
CA LEU A 144 1.92 17.42 21.87
C LEU A 144 0.53 17.47 21.21
N LEU A 145 0.32 16.70 20.13
CA LEU A 145 -0.76 16.91 19.17
C LEU A 145 -1.71 15.73 19.02
N HIS A 146 -1.32 14.51 19.40
CA HIS A 146 -2.14 13.33 19.14
C HIS A 146 -3.23 13.14 20.21
N PRO A 147 -4.49 12.83 19.82
CA PRO A 147 -5.61 12.66 20.76
C PRO A 147 -5.39 11.51 21.74
N ASP A 148 -4.72 10.44 21.29
CA ASP A 148 -4.38 9.29 22.13
C ASP A 148 -3.39 9.65 23.25
N MET A 149 -2.66 10.76 23.08
CA MET A 149 -1.77 11.35 24.09
C MET A 149 -2.40 12.50 24.86
N ASN A 150 -3.71 12.72 24.71
CA ASN A 150 -4.39 13.93 25.20
C ASN A 150 -3.72 15.22 24.71
N GLY A 151 -3.28 15.21 23.44
CA GLY A 151 -2.70 16.37 22.78
C GLY A 151 -3.69 17.52 22.64
N ASP A 152 -3.15 18.72 22.46
CA ASP A 152 -3.95 19.93 22.30
C ASP A 152 -4.66 19.92 20.94
N MET A 153 -5.99 19.93 20.96
CA MET A 153 -6.82 19.81 19.75
C MET A 153 -6.69 21.01 18.82
N ALA A 154 -6.52 22.23 19.35
CA ALA A 154 -6.37 23.43 18.53
C ALA A 154 -5.00 23.43 17.82
N LEU A 155 -3.94 23.04 18.54
CA LEU A 155 -2.63 22.86 17.93
C LEU A 155 -2.64 21.71 16.91
N ARG A 156 -3.37 20.63 17.19
CA ARG A 156 -3.49 19.51 16.26
C ARG A 156 -4.10 19.95 14.93
N GLU A 157 -5.23 20.65 14.95
CA GLU A 157 -5.89 21.15 13.73
C GLU A 157 -4.97 22.05 12.90
N THR A 158 -4.07 22.78 13.56
CA THR A 158 -3.12 23.68 12.90
C THR A 158 -1.91 22.94 12.32
N TYR A 159 -1.31 22.02 13.10
CA TYR A 159 0.03 21.51 12.80
C TYR A 159 0.06 20.05 12.35
N TRP A 160 -0.95 19.24 12.61
CA TRP A 160 -0.83 17.79 12.45
C TRP A 160 -0.58 17.35 11.00
N ASP A 161 -1.29 17.93 10.03
CA ASP A 161 -1.10 17.60 8.62
C ASP A 161 0.29 18.01 8.12
N HIS A 162 0.80 19.15 8.60
CA HIS A 162 2.16 19.60 8.33
C HIS A 162 3.21 18.65 8.94
N VAL A 163 2.95 18.12 10.14
CA VAL A 163 3.81 17.10 10.77
C VAL A 163 3.81 15.82 9.94
N GLN A 164 2.65 15.37 9.45
CA GLN A 164 2.57 14.18 8.59
C GLN A 164 3.34 14.36 7.29
N ALA A 165 3.19 15.53 6.64
CA ALA A 165 3.89 15.87 5.42
C ALA A 165 5.42 15.94 5.62
N ALA A 166 5.87 16.66 6.65
CA ALA A 166 7.29 16.79 6.97
C ALA A 166 7.92 15.45 7.36
N TYR A 167 7.20 14.61 8.12
CA TYR A 167 7.65 13.25 8.44
C TYR A 167 7.80 12.40 7.19
N GLY A 168 6.77 12.34 6.35
CA GLY A 168 6.81 11.55 5.12
C GLY A 168 7.88 12.01 4.13
N ALA A 169 8.18 13.30 4.09
CA ALA A 169 9.27 13.86 3.28
C ALA A 169 10.67 13.64 3.88
N GLY A 170 10.78 13.16 5.13
CA GLY A 170 12.05 13.09 5.84
C GLY A 170 12.67 14.46 6.16
N ASP A 171 11.85 15.51 6.22
CA ASP A 171 12.30 16.89 6.43
C ASP A 171 12.48 17.18 7.93
N LEU A 172 13.70 16.92 8.41
CA LEU A 172 14.10 17.18 9.78
C LEU A 172 14.03 18.66 10.17
N VAL A 173 14.27 19.57 9.23
CA VAL A 173 14.27 21.02 9.52
C VAL A 173 12.83 21.46 9.75
N ALA A 174 11.91 21.07 8.88
CA ALA A 174 10.49 21.34 9.03
C ALA A 174 9.92 20.70 10.30
N LEU A 175 10.24 19.43 10.59
CA LEU A 175 9.82 18.76 11.83
C LEU A 175 10.34 19.49 13.08
N GLY A 176 11.59 19.94 13.05
CA GLY A 176 12.18 20.71 14.16
C GLY A 176 11.46 22.05 14.38
N ALA A 177 11.15 22.78 13.30
CA ALA A 177 10.40 24.03 13.38
C ALA A 177 8.97 23.82 13.89
N LEU A 178 8.27 22.79 13.42
CA LEU A 178 6.94 22.41 13.88
C LEU A 178 6.94 22.02 15.36
N TRP A 179 7.97 21.31 15.82
CA TRP A 179 8.11 20.97 17.24
C TRP A 179 8.24 22.22 18.12
N ILE A 180 9.08 23.19 17.72
CA ILE A 180 9.22 24.46 18.44
C ILE A 180 7.88 25.20 18.46
N ALA A 181 7.24 25.38 17.30
CA ALA A 181 5.97 26.11 17.19
C ALA A 181 4.85 25.48 18.02
N ALA A 182 4.68 24.15 17.94
CA ALA A 182 3.67 23.43 18.70
C ALA A 182 3.95 23.47 20.21
N ARG A 183 5.22 23.40 20.61
CA ARG A 183 5.61 23.47 22.03
C ARG A 183 5.36 24.86 22.60
N ASP A 184 5.75 25.91 21.88
CA ASP A 184 5.66 27.29 22.35
C ASP A 184 4.21 27.82 22.28
N GLY A 185 3.38 27.25 21.40
CA GLY A 185 1.94 27.51 21.34
C GLY A 185 1.11 26.78 22.41
N ARG A 186 1.71 25.85 23.18
CA ARG A 186 1.02 25.10 24.22
C ARG A 186 0.70 26.02 25.41
N GLY A 187 -0.58 26.13 25.77
CA GLY A 187 -0.99 26.75 27.02
C GLY A 187 -0.48 25.96 28.24
N VAL A 188 -0.31 26.62 29.40
CA VAL A 188 0.05 25.91 30.64
C VAL A 188 -1.12 25.02 31.05
N ILE A 189 -1.01 23.72 30.80
CA ILE A 189 -1.94 22.73 31.35
C ILE A 189 -1.40 22.35 32.73
N VAL A 190 -2.01 22.89 33.77
CA VAL A 190 -1.76 22.48 35.15
C VAL A 190 -2.61 21.25 35.41
N ASP A 191 -1.98 20.08 35.56
CA ASP A 191 -2.70 18.89 36.02
C ASP A 191 -2.66 18.85 37.56
N GLU A 192 -3.79 19.22 38.16
CA GLU A 192 -4.00 19.19 39.60
C GLU A 192 -4.30 17.75 40.05
N ARG A 193 -3.32 17.11 40.69
CA ARG A 193 -3.45 15.92 41.56
C ARG A 193 -4.61 14.99 41.17
N SER A 194 -4.38 14.14 40.18
CA SER A 194 -5.33 13.09 39.80
C SER A 194 -5.51 12.11 40.98
N SER A 195 -6.76 11.77 41.30
CA SER A 195 -7.06 10.72 42.27
C SER A 195 -6.47 9.38 41.83
N LEU A 196 -6.28 8.44 42.77
CA LEU A 196 -5.81 7.08 42.43
C LEU A 196 -6.70 6.41 41.38
N ASP A 197 -8.01 6.71 41.38
CA ASP A 197 -8.97 6.20 40.40
C ASP A 197 -8.72 6.80 39.00
N ALA A 198 -8.41 8.09 38.91
CA ALA A 198 -8.07 8.75 37.64
C ALA A 198 -6.76 8.20 37.04
N LEU A 199 -5.74 7.97 37.88
CA LEU A 199 -4.49 7.33 37.44
C LEU A 199 -4.73 5.89 36.96
N THR A 200 -5.60 5.16 37.64
CA THR A 200 -5.97 3.79 37.25
C THR A 200 -6.70 3.78 35.90
N ALA A 201 -7.65 4.69 35.70
CA ALA A 201 -8.38 4.82 34.44
C ALA A 201 -7.48 5.22 33.26
N GLU A 202 -6.53 6.15 33.47
CA GLU A 202 -5.57 6.55 32.44
C GLU A 202 -4.62 5.39 32.07
N ARG A 203 -4.13 4.63 33.06
CA ARG A 203 -3.35 3.40 32.79
C ARG A 203 -4.15 2.45 31.91
N ASP A 204 -5.38 2.10 32.30
CA ASP A 204 -6.21 1.14 31.58
C ASP A 204 -6.51 1.61 30.15
N ARG A 205 -6.78 2.90 29.97
CA ARG A 205 -6.95 3.49 28.64
C ARG A 205 -5.69 3.32 27.79
N LEU A 206 -4.52 3.64 28.32
CA LEU A 206 -3.26 3.51 27.58
C LEU A 206 -2.92 2.05 27.27
N GLU A 207 -3.23 1.11 28.16
CA GLU A 207 -3.11 -0.33 27.89
C GLU A 207 -3.99 -0.77 26.70
N GLN A 208 -5.23 -0.27 26.63
CA GLN A 208 -6.11 -0.55 25.50
C GLN A 208 -5.56 0.05 24.19
N LEU A 209 -5.04 1.28 24.22
CA LEU A 209 -4.41 1.90 23.05
C LEU A 209 -3.21 1.09 22.57
N VAL A 210 -2.33 0.64 23.48
CA VAL A 210 -1.19 -0.21 23.13
C VAL A 210 -1.67 -1.48 22.41
N LEU A 211 -2.70 -2.14 22.93
CA LEU A 211 -3.27 -3.34 22.33
C LEU A 211 -3.83 -3.05 20.92
N GLU A 212 -4.59 -1.98 20.77
CA GLU A 212 -5.19 -1.57 19.50
C GLU A 212 -4.12 -1.26 18.44
N HIS A 213 -3.15 -0.40 18.75
CA HIS A 213 -2.11 -0.05 17.78
C HIS A 213 -1.23 -1.24 17.43
N THR A 214 -0.91 -2.11 18.41
CA THR A 214 -0.17 -3.35 18.16
C THR A 214 -0.93 -4.27 17.20
N ARG A 215 -2.23 -4.45 17.42
CA ARG A 215 -3.09 -5.24 16.53
C ARG A 215 -3.14 -4.64 15.13
N ARG A 216 -3.29 -3.32 15.02
CA ARG A 216 -3.33 -2.61 13.74
C ARG A 216 -2.03 -2.77 12.96
N ILE A 217 -0.87 -2.56 13.60
CA ILE A 217 0.44 -2.82 12.98
C ILE A 217 0.55 -4.28 12.53
N GLY A 218 0.15 -5.22 13.39
CA GLY A 218 0.15 -6.65 13.06
C GLY A 218 -0.74 -7.00 11.86
N GLN A 219 -1.87 -6.30 11.68
CA GLN A 219 -2.72 -6.45 10.49
C GLN A 219 -2.07 -5.83 9.24
N THR A 220 -1.52 -4.62 9.35
CA THR A 220 -0.83 -3.94 8.25
C THR A 220 0.33 -4.78 7.72
N ARG A 221 1.12 -5.41 8.61
CA ARG A 221 2.24 -6.29 8.24
C ARG A 221 1.83 -7.58 7.52
N LYS A 222 0.57 -8.01 7.59
CA LYS A 222 0.06 -9.19 6.87
C LYS A 222 -0.32 -8.90 5.42
N ASN A 223 -0.42 -7.63 5.05
CA ASN A 223 -0.82 -7.22 3.72
C ASN A 223 0.41 -6.92 2.84
N PRO A 224 0.31 -7.11 1.52
CA PRO A 224 1.33 -6.62 0.60
C PRO A 224 1.52 -5.10 0.72
N PRO A 225 2.74 -4.58 0.56
CA PRO A 225 3.97 -5.32 0.24
C PRO A 225 4.71 -5.85 1.48
N LEU A 226 4.25 -5.54 2.70
CA LEU A 226 4.98 -5.85 3.94
C LEU A 226 5.11 -7.35 4.21
N CYS A 227 4.10 -8.15 3.85
CA CYS A 227 4.17 -9.61 3.99
C CYS A 227 5.21 -10.27 3.06
N LEU A 228 5.72 -9.51 2.08
CA LEU A 228 6.76 -9.94 1.13
C LEU A 228 8.12 -9.30 1.43
N GLU A 229 8.27 -8.60 2.56
CA GLU A 229 9.49 -7.84 2.87
C GLU A 229 10.74 -8.72 2.86
N ARG A 230 10.65 -9.96 3.39
CA ARG A 230 11.79 -10.89 3.43
C ARG A 230 12.10 -11.42 2.03
N GLU A 231 11.06 -11.78 1.29
CA GLU A 231 11.11 -12.29 -0.07
C GLU A 231 11.73 -11.25 -1.04
N LEU A 232 11.34 -9.98 -0.90
CA LEU A 232 11.89 -8.86 -1.68
C LEU A 232 13.35 -8.51 -1.35
N ARG A 233 13.91 -9.07 -0.27
CA ARG A 233 15.34 -8.97 0.06
C ARG A 233 16.13 -10.19 -0.38
N ASP A 234 15.48 -11.24 -0.89
CA ASP A 234 16.10 -12.47 -1.34
C ASP A 234 16.21 -12.50 -2.88
N PRO A 235 17.40 -12.29 -3.46
CA PRO A 235 17.59 -12.31 -4.90
C PRO A 235 17.22 -13.65 -5.55
N ALA A 236 17.37 -14.76 -4.83
CA ALA A 236 17.02 -16.08 -5.35
C ALA A 236 15.51 -16.24 -5.49
N TRP A 237 14.74 -15.75 -4.50
CA TRP A 237 13.28 -15.72 -4.58
C TRP A 237 12.80 -14.81 -5.71
N ILE A 238 13.38 -13.61 -5.85
CA ILE A 238 13.05 -12.68 -6.95
C ILE A 238 13.30 -13.36 -8.30
N ALA A 239 14.48 -13.95 -8.51
CA ALA A 239 14.81 -14.62 -9.76
C ALA A 239 13.85 -15.78 -10.08
N ALA A 240 13.50 -16.58 -9.07
CA ALA A 240 12.53 -17.65 -9.22
C ALA A 240 11.14 -17.11 -9.61
N LYS A 241 10.69 -16.00 -8.99
CA LYS A 241 9.41 -15.38 -9.31
C LYS A 241 9.38 -14.79 -10.72
N GLN A 242 10.47 -14.16 -11.14
CA GLN A 242 10.62 -13.66 -12.51
C GLN A 242 10.60 -14.81 -13.54
N GLU A 243 11.24 -15.94 -13.23
CA GLU A 243 11.21 -17.12 -14.12
C GLU A 243 9.81 -17.75 -14.19
N GLU A 244 9.10 -17.84 -13.07
CA GLU A 244 7.69 -18.26 -13.02
C GLU A 244 6.83 -17.39 -13.95
N LEU A 245 6.96 -16.06 -13.86
CA LEU A 245 6.21 -15.12 -14.69
C LEU A 245 6.61 -15.21 -16.17
N ARG A 246 7.90 -15.39 -16.48
CA ARG A 246 8.38 -15.59 -17.86
C ARG A 246 7.86 -16.90 -18.46
N SER A 247 7.84 -17.98 -17.68
CA SER A 247 7.28 -19.26 -18.09
C SER A 247 5.77 -19.16 -18.33
N ALA A 248 5.04 -18.49 -17.42
CA ALA A 248 3.62 -18.22 -17.61
C ALA A 248 3.34 -17.36 -18.85
N GLN A 249 4.18 -16.35 -19.11
CA GLN A 249 4.09 -15.51 -20.30
C GLN A 249 4.32 -16.33 -21.57
N ALA A 250 5.33 -17.20 -21.60
CA ALA A 250 5.61 -18.07 -22.74
C ALA A 250 4.44 -19.03 -23.02
N ALA A 251 3.88 -19.65 -21.98
CA ALA A 251 2.69 -20.50 -22.10
C ALA A 251 1.47 -19.71 -22.63
N MET A 252 1.27 -18.48 -22.14
CA MET A 252 0.19 -17.63 -22.62
C MET A 252 0.38 -17.20 -24.08
N ARG A 253 1.63 -16.95 -24.51
CA ARG A 253 1.95 -16.64 -25.92
C ARG A 253 1.64 -17.83 -26.82
N ALA A 254 2.04 -19.04 -26.43
CA ALA A 254 1.69 -20.26 -27.16
C ALA A 254 0.17 -20.42 -27.27
N ARG A 255 -0.56 -20.21 -26.17
CA ARG A 255 -2.02 -20.27 -26.17
C ARG A 255 -2.66 -19.22 -27.09
N ARG A 256 -2.16 -17.99 -27.06
CA ARG A 256 -2.59 -16.91 -27.96
C ARG A 256 -2.39 -17.31 -29.42
N ASP A 257 -1.25 -17.90 -29.75
CA ASP A 257 -0.93 -18.29 -31.13
C ASP A 257 -1.81 -19.46 -31.61
N GLU A 258 -2.12 -20.42 -30.74
CA GLU A 258 -3.13 -21.46 -31.01
C GLU A 258 -4.51 -20.87 -31.28
N LEU A 259 -4.97 -19.94 -30.43
CA LEU A 259 -6.27 -19.28 -30.59
C LEU A 259 -6.32 -18.48 -31.89
N ARG A 260 -5.23 -17.82 -32.26
CA ARG A 260 -5.13 -17.10 -33.54
C ARG A 260 -5.26 -18.05 -34.73
N ALA A 261 -4.54 -19.17 -34.72
CA ALA A 261 -4.62 -20.18 -35.77
C ALA A 261 -6.04 -20.76 -35.89
N LEU A 262 -6.67 -21.07 -34.75
CA LEU A 262 -8.05 -21.56 -34.70
C LEU A 262 -9.04 -20.52 -35.22
N CYS A 263 -8.90 -19.25 -34.83
CA CYS A 263 -9.73 -18.16 -35.32
C CYS A 263 -9.66 -18.05 -36.86
N HIS A 264 -8.45 -18.10 -37.44
CA HIS A 264 -8.26 -18.11 -38.89
C HIS A 264 -8.91 -19.34 -39.55
N GLN A 265 -8.77 -20.52 -38.95
CA GLN A 265 -9.38 -21.74 -39.46
C GLN A 265 -10.91 -21.67 -39.45
N LEU A 266 -11.51 -21.18 -38.36
CA LEU A 266 -12.98 -21.03 -38.25
C LEU A 266 -13.52 -20.01 -39.24
N MET A 267 -12.82 -18.89 -39.43
CA MET A 267 -13.16 -17.91 -40.47
C MET A 267 -13.09 -18.53 -41.87
N ALA A 268 -12.06 -19.34 -42.16
CA ALA A 268 -11.94 -20.04 -43.44
C ALA A 268 -13.02 -21.12 -43.64
N GLN A 269 -13.38 -21.86 -42.58
CA GLN A 269 -14.46 -22.86 -42.63
C GLN A 269 -15.84 -22.22 -42.78
N GLY A 270 -16.08 -21.07 -42.15
CA GLY A 270 -17.30 -20.30 -42.28
C GLY A 270 -17.46 -19.59 -43.64
N ALA A 271 -16.36 -19.36 -44.36
CA ALA A 271 -16.33 -18.63 -45.64
C ALA A 271 -16.61 -19.48 -46.90
N VAL A 272 -16.82 -20.80 -46.79
CA VAL A 272 -16.90 -21.69 -47.97
C VAL A 272 -18.34 -21.94 -48.44
N GLN A 273 -18.55 -21.57 -49.71
CA GLN A 273 -19.67 -21.77 -50.65
C GLN A 273 -20.88 -20.82 -50.54
N VAL A 274 -20.68 -19.64 -51.12
CA VAL A 274 -21.71 -19.00 -51.96
C VAL A 274 -21.72 -19.76 -53.29
N HIS A 275 -22.77 -20.55 -53.52
CA HIS A 275 -23.18 -21.00 -54.84
C HIS A 275 -24.36 -20.14 -55.29
#